data_AF-A0A7Y5FTZ8-F1
#
_entry.id   AF-A0A7Y5FTZ8-F1
#
_cell.length_a   1.000
_cell.length_b   1.000
_cell.length_c   1.000
_cell.angle_alpha   90.00
_cell.angle_beta   90.00
_cell.angle_gamma   90.00
#
_symmetry.space_group_name_H-M   'P 1'
#
loop_
_entity.id
_entity.type
_entity.pdbx_description
1 polymer ?
#
loop_
_entity_poly.entity_id
_entity_poly.type
_entity_poly.pdbx_seq_one_letter_code
_entity_poly.pdbx_strand_id
1 'polypeptide(L)'
;MNRLHKLAAIFLSFYFCGFAIVPLFAQSLPAAQNEGILCPYCGFVNPETNKFCSACGTRLAVEDAQASALADSNLYRSLQEASLQASVTTPEEKQAQLLYETGLAFIEQGFYDQASKYFRRVVKEYPASTYANESEQLAKACEHLVLAKAQNDQKPVKSGGSSAAAFSGAFIGGALGTLGGLLLLMMLLAGGMD
;
A
#
# COMPACT_ATOMS: atom_id res chain seq x y z
N MET A 1 2.44 -71.43 20.15
CA MET A 1 1.14 -71.71 19.50
C MET A 1 0.03 -71.00 20.25
N ASN A 2 -0.78 -70.24 19.50
CA ASN A 2 -2.18 -69.88 19.79
C ASN A 2 -2.47 -68.72 20.76
N ARG A 3 -2.05 -67.51 20.38
CA ARG A 3 -2.75 -66.24 20.73
C ARG A 3 -3.47 -65.62 19.52
N LEU A 4 -3.73 -66.42 18.47
CA LEU A 4 -4.49 -66.04 17.28
C LEU A 4 -6.00 -66.39 17.37
N HIS A 5 -6.48 -66.89 18.51
CA HIS A 5 -7.89 -67.30 18.71
C HIS A 5 -8.74 -66.29 19.52
N LYS A 6 -8.21 -65.12 19.88
CA LYS A 6 -8.97 -64.09 20.63
C LYS A 6 -9.61 -62.99 19.77
N LEU A 7 -9.44 -63.04 18.45
CA LEU A 7 -10.04 -62.05 17.53
C LEU A 7 -11.24 -62.59 16.72
N ALA A 8 -11.54 -63.89 16.80
CA ALA A 8 -12.62 -64.51 16.03
C ALA A 8 -14.00 -64.53 16.73
N ALA A 9 -14.10 -64.05 17.98
CA ALA A 9 -15.32 -64.14 18.79
C ALA A 9 -16.13 -62.83 18.90
N ILE A 10 -15.74 -61.76 18.19
CA ILE A 10 -16.44 -60.46 18.25
C ILE A 10 -17.26 -60.17 16.98
N PHE A 11 -17.04 -60.90 15.89
CA PHE A 11 -17.71 -60.64 14.60
C PHE A 11 -18.97 -61.47 14.31
N LEU A 12 -19.42 -62.32 15.25
CA LEU A 12 -20.59 -63.20 15.05
C LEU A 12 -21.85 -62.78 15.83
N SER A 13 -21.87 -61.59 16.45
CA SER A 13 -23.01 -61.11 17.26
C SER A 13 -23.73 -59.87 16.72
N PHE A 14 -23.44 -59.41 15.49
CA PHE A 14 -24.11 -58.25 14.89
C PHE A 14 -24.85 -58.53 13.57
N TYR A 15 -24.93 -59.79 13.14
CA TYR A 15 -25.54 -60.15 11.83
C TYR A 15 -26.92 -60.81 11.93
N PHE A 16 -27.66 -60.60 13.03
CA PHE A 16 -28.99 -61.19 13.21
C PHE A 16 -29.93 -60.21 13.92
N CYS A 17 -30.50 -59.27 13.17
CA CYS A 17 -31.90 -58.80 13.28
C CYS A 17 -32.09 -57.57 12.38
N GLY A 18 -32.94 -57.66 11.34
CA GLY A 18 -33.40 -56.45 10.64
C GLY A 18 -33.56 -56.53 9.12
N PHE A 19 -33.99 -57.67 8.56
CA PHE A 19 -34.53 -57.69 7.19
C PHE A 19 -35.97 -57.14 7.22
N ALA A 20 -36.10 -55.82 7.28
CA ALA A 20 -37.38 -55.14 7.14
C ALA A 20 -37.73 -55.08 5.65
N ILE A 21 -38.70 -55.91 5.27
CA ILE A 21 -39.40 -55.89 3.99
C ILE A 21 -40.14 -54.54 3.91
N VAL A 22 -39.64 -53.61 3.09
CA VAL A 22 -40.37 -52.38 2.74
C VAL A 22 -41.26 -52.69 1.53
N PRO A 23 -42.58 -52.52 1.60
CA PRO A 23 -43.47 -52.78 0.48
C PRO A 23 -43.25 -51.72 -0.60
N LEU A 24 -43.12 -52.22 -1.83
CA LEU A 24 -42.99 -51.50 -3.09
C LEU A 24 -44.32 -50.81 -3.44
N PHE A 25 -44.64 -49.70 -2.77
CA PHE A 25 -45.69 -48.77 -3.20
C PHE A 25 -45.03 -47.59 -3.92
N ALA A 26 -44.80 -47.79 -5.22
CA ALA A 26 -44.45 -46.74 -6.15
C ALA A 26 -45.64 -45.78 -6.30
N GLN A 27 -45.62 -44.68 -5.57
CA GLN A 27 -46.39 -43.49 -5.92
C GLN A 27 -45.44 -42.55 -6.65
N SER A 28 -45.68 -42.36 -7.96
CA SER A 28 -45.02 -41.34 -8.75
C SER A 28 -45.49 -39.96 -8.27
N LEU A 29 -44.70 -39.28 -7.43
CA LEU A 29 -44.84 -37.84 -7.27
C LEU A 29 -44.38 -37.19 -8.58
N PRO A 30 -45.19 -36.36 -9.27
CA PRO A 30 -44.64 -35.42 -10.21
C PRO A 30 -43.85 -34.41 -9.38
N ALA A 31 -42.53 -34.54 -9.38
CA ALA A 31 -41.65 -33.45 -8.99
C ALA A 31 -41.88 -32.32 -10.01
N ALA A 32 -42.73 -31.36 -9.66
CA ALA A 32 -42.73 -30.07 -10.34
C ALA A 32 -41.41 -29.40 -9.98
N GLN A 33 -40.41 -29.63 -10.82
CA GLN A 33 -39.08 -29.07 -10.68
C GLN A 33 -39.16 -27.57 -10.93
N ASN A 34 -39.22 -26.78 -9.86
CA ASN A 34 -38.92 -25.35 -9.91
C ASN A 34 -37.39 -25.18 -9.94
N GLU A 35 -36.77 -25.67 -11.01
CA GLU A 35 -35.38 -25.44 -11.33
C GLU A 35 -35.37 -24.34 -12.38
N GLY A 36 -35.16 -23.11 -11.92
CA GLY A 36 -35.27 -21.91 -12.75
C GLY A 36 -34.27 -20.84 -12.34
N ILE A 37 -33.79 -20.09 -13.33
CA ILE A 37 -32.90 -18.95 -13.17
C ILE A 37 -33.67 -17.70 -12.73
N LEU A 38 -33.21 -17.07 -11.65
CA LEU A 38 -33.76 -15.80 -11.17
C LEU A 38 -33.23 -14.64 -12.00
N CYS A 39 -34.13 -13.81 -12.54
CA CYS A 39 -33.75 -12.65 -13.33
C CYS A 39 -33.07 -11.59 -12.43
N PRO A 40 -31.81 -11.18 -12.70
CA PRO A 40 -31.11 -10.20 -11.86
C PRO A 40 -31.69 -8.79 -11.95
N TYR A 41 -32.50 -8.52 -12.97
CA TYR A 41 -33.09 -7.19 -13.17
C TYR A 41 -34.41 -6.99 -12.43
N CYS A 42 -35.28 -8.02 -12.39
CA CYS A 42 -36.62 -7.88 -11.80
C CYS A 42 -36.98 -8.95 -10.77
N GLY A 43 -36.11 -9.94 -10.52
CA GLY A 43 -36.34 -11.00 -9.54
C GLY A 43 -37.28 -12.13 -9.98
N PHE A 44 -37.80 -12.09 -11.22
CA PHE A 44 -38.70 -13.14 -11.71
C PHE A 44 -37.93 -14.44 -11.97
N VAL A 45 -38.43 -15.56 -11.46
CA VAL A 45 -37.85 -16.89 -11.69
C VAL A 45 -38.34 -17.39 -13.05
N ASN A 46 -37.39 -17.63 -13.96
CA ASN A 46 -37.63 -18.13 -15.31
C ASN A 46 -37.04 -19.54 -15.44
N PRO A 47 -37.56 -20.40 -16.33
CA PRO A 47 -36.92 -21.69 -16.60
C PRO A 47 -35.53 -21.49 -17.21
N GLU A 48 -34.63 -22.44 -16.98
CA GLU A 48 -33.26 -22.38 -17.50
C GLU A 48 -33.19 -22.36 -19.04
N THR A 49 -34.23 -22.82 -19.74
CA THR A 49 -34.28 -22.77 -21.22
C THR A 49 -34.56 -21.37 -21.80
N ASN A 50 -34.99 -20.41 -20.97
CA ASN A 50 -35.36 -19.07 -21.44
C ASN A 50 -34.13 -18.21 -21.73
N LYS A 51 -34.01 -17.73 -22.97
CA LYS A 51 -32.99 -16.74 -23.37
C LYS A 51 -33.31 -15.31 -22.90
N PHE A 52 -34.58 -15.04 -22.55
CA PHE A 52 -35.06 -13.74 -22.07
C PHE A 52 -36.07 -13.92 -20.92
N CYS A 53 -36.12 -12.96 -20.02
CA CYS A 53 -37.05 -12.92 -18.89
C CYS A 53 -38.47 -12.69 -19.40
N SER A 54 -39.39 -13.56 -19.02
CA SER A 54 -40.80 -13.48 -19.43
C SER A 54 -41.55 -12.31 -18.78
N ALA A 55 -41.02 -11.73 -17.69
CA ALA A 55 -41.66 -10.62 -17.00
C ALA A 55 -41.17 -9.24 -17.48
N CYS A 56 -39.86 -9.06 -17.68
CA CYS A 56 -39.27 -7.75 -17.99
C CYS A 56 -38.55 -7.67 -19.35
N GLY A 57 -38.38 -8.79 -20.05
CA GLY A 57 -37.69 -8.86 -21.33
C GLY A 57 -36.16 -8.89 -21.26
N THR A 58 -35.54 -8.76 -20.08
CA THR A 58 -34.08 -8.81 -19.92
C THR A 58 -33.52 -10.17 -20.35
N ARG A 59 -32.43 -10.19 -21.11
CA ARG A 59 -31.74 -11.43 -21.51
C ARG A 59 -31.24 -12.19 -20.29
N LEU A 60 -31.49 -13.50 -20.27
CA LEU A 60 -31.00 -14.41 -19.25
C LEU A 60 -29.81 -15.15 -19.85
N ALA A 61 -28.64 -15.04 -19.21
CA ALA A 61 -27.41 -15.62 -19.70
C ALA A 61 -27.38 -17.11 -19.34
N VAL A 62 -27.92 -17.97 -20.21
CA VAL A 62 -27.98 -19.41 -19.93
C VAL A 62 -26.68 -20.11 -20.35
N GLU A 63 -25.97 -19.70 -21.42
CA GLU A 63 -24.70 -20.36 -21.80
C GLU A 63 -23.64 -19.41 -22.41
N ASP A 64 -23.80 -18.08 -22.22
CA ASP A 64 -22.84 -17.09 -22.74
C ASP A 64 -21.90 -16.51 -21.66
N ALA A 65 -21.84 -17.13 -20.47
CA ALA A 65 -21.01 -16.67 -19.35
C ALA A 65 -19.50 -16.67 -19.66
N GLN A 66 -19.08 -17.37 -20.72
CA GLN A 66 -17.68 -17.39 -21.16
C GLN A 66 -17.36 -16.30 -22.19
N ALA A 67 -18.36 -15.64 -22.77
CA ALA A 67 -18.16 -14.55 -23.72
C ALA A 67 -18.11 -13.16 -23.05
N SER A 68 -18.74 -12.97 -21.88
CA SER A 68 -18.68 -11.69 -21.15
C SER A 68 -17.38 -11.49 -20.38
N ALA A 69 -16.61 -12.54 -20.10
CA ALA A 69 -15.26 -12.43 -19.53
C ALA A 69 -14.24 -11.82 -20.51
N LEU A 70 -14.49 -11.90 -21.82
CA LEU A 70 -13.67 -11.30 -22.87
C LEU A 70 -14.10 -9.86 -23.23
N ALA A 71 -15.21 -9.37 -22.67
CA ALA A 71 -15.76 -8.05 -23.00
C ALA A 71 -15.14 -6.90 -22.17
N ASP A 72 -14.65 -7.17 -20.96
CA ASP A 72 -13.85 -6.20 -20.21
C ASP A 72 -12.35 -6.38 -20.54
N SER A 73 -11.97 -5.94 -21.74
CA SER A 73 -10.58 -5.86 -22.19
C SER A 73 -9.67 -5.15 -21.17
N ASN A 74 -10.23 -4.29 -20.31
CA ASN A 74 -9.51 -3.56 -19.28
C ASN A 74 -9.16 -4.44 -18.07
N LEU A 75 -10.04 -5.36 -17.67
CA LEU A 75 -9.78 -6.24 -16.53
C LEU A 75 -8.69 -7.26 -16.87
N TYR A 76 -8.77 -7.89 -18.04
CA TYR A 76 -7.73 -8.82 -18.51
C TYR A 76 -6.38 -8.10 -18.71
N ARG A 77 -6.37 -6.89 -19.28
CA ARG A 77 -5.16 -6.07 -19.41
C ARG A 77 -4.57 -5.72 -18.03
N SER A 78 -5.39 -5.30 -17.07
CA SER A 78 -4.92 -4.97 -15.72
C SER A 78 -4.34 -6.17 -14.97
N LEU A 79 -4.90 -7.37 -15.15
CA LEU A 79 -4.39 -8.60 -14.55
C LEU A 79 -3.09 -9.05 -15.22
N GLN A 80 -2.97 -8.88 -16.54
CA GLN A 80 -1.75 -9.14 -17.29
C GLN A 80 -0.63 -8.17 -16.89
N GLU A 81 -0.94 -6.88 -16.71
CA GLU A 81 0.02 -5.86 -16.25
C GLU A 81 0.46 -6.11 -14.80
N ALA A 82 -0.47 -6.43 -13.90
CA ALA A 82 -0.16 -6.74 -12.51
C ALA A 82 0.75 -7.99 -12.39
N SER A 83 0.49 -9.02 -13.20
CA SER A 83 1.34 -10.22 -13.23
C SER A 83 2.70 -9.97 -13.88
N LEU A 84 2.77 -9.12 -14.91
CA LEU A 84 4.03 -8.73 -15.54
C LEU A 84 4.89 -7.89 -14.59
N GLN A 85 4.31 -6.90 -13.91
CA GLN A 85 4.99 -6.10 -12.89
C GLN A 85 5.52 -6.97 -11.75
N ALA A 86 4.73 -7.95 -11.29
CA ALA A 86 5.20 -8.90 -10.29
C ALA A 86 6.40 -9.74 -10.78
N SER A 87 6.41 -10.13 -12.07
CA SER A 87 7.47 -10.95 -12.68
C SER A 87 8.75 -10.18 -13.05
N VAL A 88 8.68 -8.86 -13.22
CA VAL A 88 9.81 -8.00 -13.65
C VAL A 88 10.56 -7.37 -12.46
N THR A 89 9.97 -7.40 -11.26
CA THR A 89 10.62 -6.81 -10.08
C THR A 89 11.72 -7.70 -9.51
N THR A 90 12.87 -7.70 -10.17
CA THR A 90 14.10 -8.30 -9.63
C THR A 90 14.43 -7.65 -8.29
N PRO A 91 15.13 -8.35 -7.37
CA PRO A 91 15.57 -7.76 -6.12
C PRO A 91 16.42 -6.49 -6.32
N GLU A 92 17.20 -6.45 -7.40
CA GLU A 92 18.00 -5.28 -7.82
C GLU A 92 17.12 -4.11 -8.25
N GLU A 93 16.05 -4.37 -9.02
CA GLU A 93 15.10 -3.34 -9.46
C GLU A 93 14.38 -2.72 -8.26
N LYS A 94 13.97 -3.54 -7.27
CA LYS A 94 13.36 -3.05 -6.03
C LYS A 94 14.32 -2.21 -5.19
N GLN A 95 15.60 -2.59 -5.14
CA GLN A 95 16.62 -1.82 -4.43
C GLN A 95 16.89 -0.47 -5.10
N ALA A 96 16.97 -0.46 -6.43
CA ALA A 96 17.06 0.77 -7.21
C ALA A 96 15.83 1.68 -7.00
N GLN A 97 14.63 1.10 -7.04
CA GLN A 97 13.37 1.80 -6.78
C GLN A 97 13.36 2.47 -5.40
N LEU A 98 13.74 1.74 -4.34
CA LEU A 98 13.75 2.28 -2.99
C LEU A 98 14.71 3.49 -2.86
N LEU A 99 15.91 3.38 -3.43
CA LEU A 99 16.88 4.49 -3.42
C LEU A 99 16.39 5.68 -4.23
N TYR A 100 15.73 5.42 -5.37
CA TYR A 100 15.11 6.44 -6.22
C TYR A 100 14.00 7.20 -5.48
N GLU A 101 13.04 6.47 -4.89
CA GLU A 101 11.94 7.04 -4.09
C GLU A 101 12.45 7.83 -2.88
N THR A 102 13.50 7.32 -2.22
CA THR A 102 14.15 8.05 -1.12
C THR A 102 14.72 9.38 -1.62
N GLY A 103 15.38 9.39 -2.78
CA GLY A 103 15.88 10.61 -3.41
C GLY A 103 14.78 11.63 -3.71
N LEU A 104 13.63 11.17 -4.22
CA LEU A 104 12.46 12.02 -4.49
C LEU A 104 11.90 12.64 -3.21
N ALA A 105 11.78 11.87 -2.13
CA ALA A 105 11.32 12.38 -0.84
C ALA A 105 12.24 13.50 -0.30
N PHE A 106 13.56 13.42 -0.56
CA PHE A 106 14.48 14.51 -0.21
C PHE A 106 14.32 15.76 -1.09
N ILE A 107 13.94 15.60 -2.37
CA ILE A 107 13.58 16.73 -3.23
C ILE A 107 12.36 17.45 -2.67
N GLU A 108 11.32 16.72 -2.26
CA GLU A 108 10.10 17.31 -1.69
C GLU A 108 10.39 18.11 -0.41
N GLN A 109 11.36 17.66 0.38
CA GLN A 109 11.83 18.37 1.57
C GLN A 109 12.79 19.53 1.25
N GLY A 110 13.20 19.70 -0.01
CA GLY A 110 14.14 20.73 -0.46
C GLY A 110 15.61 20.45 -0.13
N PHE A 111 15.94 19.22 0.28
CA PHE A 111 17.31 18.78 0.58
C PHE A 111 17.99 18.21 -0.66
N TYR A 112 18.23 19.07 -1.66
CA TYR A 112 18.80 18.69 -2.96
C TYR A 112 20.19 18.04 -2.85
N ASP A 113 21.00 18.44 -1.87
CA ASP A 113 22.31 17.83 -1.62
C ASP A 113 22.21 16.34 -1.31
N GLN A 114 21.27 15.97 -0.42
CA GLN A 114 21.05 14.58 -0.03
C GLN A 114 20.40 13.81 -1.17
N ALA A 115 19.40 14.39 -1.84
CA ALA A 115 18.76 13.80 -3.01
C ALA A 115 19.77 13.38 -4.09
N SER A 116 20.72 14.28 -4.42
CA SER A 116 21.75 14.00 -5.44
C SER A 116 22.64 12.79 -5.11
N LYS A 117 22.84 12.48 -3.82
CA LYS A 117 23.64 11.34 -3.38
C LYS A 117 22.88 10.03 -3.58
N TYR A 118 21.60 9.99 -3.25
CA TYR A 118 20.77 8.79 -3.45
C TYR A 118 20.65 8.43 -4.93
N PHE A 119 20.38 9.41 -5.79
CA PHE A 119 20.32 9.16 -7.24
C PHE A 119 21.66 8.71 -7.83
N ARG A 120 22.78 9.29 -7.38
CA ARG A 120 24.11 8.82 -7.80
C ARG A 120 24.39 7.38 -7.39
N ARG A 121 23.87 6.93 -6.26
CA ARG A 121 23.97 5.53 -5.85
C ARG A 121 23.18 4.62 -6.78
N VAL A 122 21.98 5.03 -7.22
CA VAL A 122 21.22 4.27 -8.22
C VAL A 122 22.04 4.07 -9.49
N VAL A 123 22.62 5.14 -10.05
CA VAL A 123 23.43 5.05 -11.29
C VAL A 123 24.69 4.19 -11.11
N LYS A 124 25.33 4.27 -9.94
CA LYS A 124 26.59 3.57 -9.67
C LYS A 124 26.40 2.10 -9.31
N GLU A 125 25.42 1.80 -8.46
CA GLU A 125 25.17 0.46 -7.92
C GLU A 125 24.22 -0.34 -8.83
N TYR A 126 23.30 0.32 -9.54
CA TYR A 126 22.24 -0.32 -10.35
C TYR A 126 22.11 0.30 -11.76
N PRO A 127 23.18 0.32 -12.58
CA PRO A 127 23.19 1.00 -13.89
C PRO A 127 22.23 0.39 -14.93
N ALA A 128 21.85 -0.89 -14.77
CA ALA A 128 20.91 -1.57 -15.66
C ALA A 128 19.44 -1.39 -15.27
N SER A 129 19.16 -0.77 -14.11
CA SER A 129 17.80 -0.55 -13.63
C SER A 129 17.04 0.46 -14.51
N THR A 130 15.71 0.37 -14.51
CA THR A 130 14.89 1.34 -15.25
C THR A 130 15.04 2.78 -14.72
N TYR A 131 15.45 2.92 -13.45
CA TYR A 131 15.64 4.19 -12.77
C TYR A 131 17.00 4.86 -13.01
N ALA A 132 17.98 4.19 -13.63
CA ALA A 132 19.35 4.69 -13.74
C ALA A 132 19.44 6.01 -14.53
N ASN A 133 18.80 6.06 -15.71
CA ASN A 133 18.83 7.24 -16.59
C ASN A 133 18.14 8.45 -15.94
N GLU A 134 16.96 8.23 -15.36
CA GLU A 134 16.19 9.29 -14.70
C GLU A 134 16.92 9.80 -13.45
N SER A 135 17.49 8.88 -12.65
CA SER A 135 18.34 9.23 -11.51
C SER A 135 19.53 10.09 -11.92
N GLU A 136 20.19 9.79 -13.03
CA GLU A 136 21.31 10.61 -13.52
C GLU A 136 20.88 12.05 -13.81
N GLN A 137 19.73 12.21 -14.47
CA GLN A 137 19.17 13.52 -14.81
C GLN A 137 18.79 14.30 -13.56
N LEU A 138 18.10 13.65 -12.61
CA LEU A 138 17.70 14.27 -11.35
C LEU A 138 18.90 14.64 -10.48
N ALA A 139 19.96 13.82 -10.46
CA ALA A 139 21.19 14.13 -9.74
C ALA A 139 21.83 15.44 -10.26
N LYS A 140 21.96 15.58 -11.59
CA LYS A 140 22.47 16.79 -12.23
C LYS A 140 21.58 18.00 -11.93
N ALA A 141 20.26 17.84 -12.04
CA ALA A 141 19.31 18.91 -11.73
C ALA A 141 19.44 19.38 -10.27
N CYS A 142 19.55 18.45 -9.32
CA CYS A 142 19.74 18.77 -7.91
C CYS A 142 21.01 19.60 -7.67
N GLU A 143 22.13 19.27 -8.32
CA GLU A 143 23.37 20.04 -8.19
C GLU A 143 23.20 21.49 -8.66
N HIS A 144 22.51 21.71 -9.78
CA HIS A 144 22.21 23.05 -10.26
C HIS A 144 21.33 23.83 -9.28
N LEU A 145 20.36 23.17 -8.64
CA LEU A 145 19.47 23.78 -7.65
C LEU A 145 20.22 24.14 -6.36
N VAL A 146 21.19 23.34 -5.93
CA VAL A 146 22.05 23.66 -4.77
C VAL A 146 22.84 24.95 -5.04
N LEU A 147 23.46 25.07 -6.22
CA LEU A 147 24.21 26.27 -6.60
C LEU A 147 23.29 27.51 -6.68
N ALA A 148 22.10 27.35 -7.26
CA ALA A 148 21.11 28.43 -7.33
C ALA A 148 20.64 28.87 -5.94
N LYS A 149 20.40 27.93 -5.02
CA LYS A 149 20.04 28.23 -3.62
C LYS A 149 21.15 28.99 -2.91
N ALA A 150 22.40 28.54 -3.03
CA ALA A 150 23.55 29.20 -2.43
C ALA A 150 23.74 30.65 -2.93
N GLN A 151 23.48 30.92 -4.22
CA GLN A 151 23.53 32.27 -4.78
C GLN A 151 22.40 33.17 -4.27
N ASN A 152 21.20 32.62 -4.06
CA ASN A 152 20.07 33.36 -3.51
C ASN A 152 20.30 33.72 -2.02
N ASP A 153 20.86 32.80 -1.24
CA ASP A 153 21.20 33.03 0.17
C ASP A 153 22.33 34.06 0.34
N GLN A 154 23.21 34.21 -0.66
CA GLN A 154 24.26 35.24 -0.70
C GLN A 154 23.77 36.61 -1.15
N LYS A 155 22.56 36.74 -1.69
CA LYS A 155 22.00 38.06 -2.01
C LYS A 155 21.72 38.75 -0.68
N PRO A 156 22.39 39.88 -0.37
CA PRO A 156 22.11 40.59 0.88
C PRO A 156 20.62 40.92 0.88
N VAL A 157 19.91 40.43 1.90
CA VAL A 157 18.59 40.96 2.23
C VAL A 157 18.78 42.46 2.29
N LYS A 158 18.20 43.18 1.31
CA LYS A 158 18.12 44.63 1.38
C LYS A 158 17.27 44.87 2.61
N SER A 159 17.91 45.08 3.75
CA SER A 159 17.27 45.61 4.95
C SER A 159 16.62 46.90 4.47
N GLY A 160 15.31 46.85 4.25
CA GLY A 160 14.54 48.02 3.90
C GLY A 160 14.90 49.09 4.91
N GLY A 161 15.37 50.23 4.41
CA GLY A 161 15.70 51.37 5.24
C GLY A 161 14.46 51.81 6.00
N SER A 162 14.28 51.29 7.21
CA SER A 162 13.58 52.00 8.25
C SER A 162 14.51 53.14 8.64
N SER A 163 14.24 54.29 8.04
CA SER A 163 14.60 55.62 8.49
C SER A 163 15.22 55.63 9.89
N ALA A 164 16.50 56.01 9.96
CA ALA A 164 17.10 56.52 11.17
C ALA A 164 16.30 57.75 11.62
N ALA A 165 15.27 57.53 12.42
CA ALA A 165 14.80 58.56 13.33
C ALA A 165 15.94 58.75 14.34
N ALA A 166 16.64 59.85 14.18
CA ALA A 166 17.59 60.35 15.15
C ALA A 166 16.91 60.46 16.53
N PHE A 167 17.09 59.45 17.37
CA PHE A 167 16.98 59.63 18.81
C PHE A 167 18.28 60.29 19.29
N SER A 168 18.37 61.59 19.04
CA SER A 168 19.20 62.49 19.83
C SER A 168 18.63 62.51 21.26
N GLY A 169 19.12 61.61 22.10
CA GLY A 169 18.70 61.46 23.49
C GLY A 169 19.87 61.13 24.38
N ALA A 170 20.55 62.18 24.84
CA ALA A 170 21.28 62.28 26.11
C ALA A 170 21.98 61.03 26.65
N PHE A 171 23.29 60.95 26.38
CA PHE A 171 24.24 60.21 27.19
C PHE A 171 24.29 60.84 28.59
N ILE A 172 23.51 60.32 29.54
CA ILE A 172 23.71 60.55 30.97
C ILE A 172 24.02 59.19 31.58
N GLY A 173 25.28 59.03 32.00
CA GLY A 173 25.75 57.85 32.70
C GLY A 173 24.94 57.60 33.97
N GLY A 174 24.57 56.34 34.18
CA GLY A 174 23.80 55.92 35.35
C GLY A 174 23.79 54.41 35.44
N ALA A 175 24.64 53.90 36.34
CA ALA A 175 24.79 52.52 36.76
C ALA A 175 23.48 51.71 36.80
N LEU A 176 23.44 50.57 36.09
CA LEU A 176 22.63 49.39 36.44
C LEU A 176 23.12 48.16 35.63
N GLY A 177 24.41 47.87 35.78
CA GLY A 177 25.03 46.60 35.38
C GLY A 177 25.13 45.60 36.54
N THR A 178 24.10 45.46 37.37
CA THR A 178 24.19 44.69 38.64
C THR A 178 23.26 43.48 38.75
N LEU A 179 22.36 43.22 37.78
CA LEU A 179 21.49 42.04 37.86
C LEU A 179 22.09 40.76 37.26
N GLY A 180 23.14 40.85 36.43
CA GLY A 180 23.86 39.68 35.93
C GLY A 180 24.93 39.13 36.88
N GLY A 181 25.48 39.97 37.76
CA GLY A 181 26.56 39.59 38.69
C GLY A 181 26.09 38.93 39.98
N LEU A 182 24.83 39.17 40.39
CA LEU A 182 24.31 38.63 41.65
C LEU A 182 23.90 37.15 41.57
N LEU A 183 23.60 36.64 40.36
CA LEU A 183 23.25 35.23 40.15
C LEU A 183 24.49 34.31 40.16
N LEU A 184 25.67 34.86 39.83
CA LEU A 184 26.92 34.10 39.83
C LEU A 184 27.53 33.92 41.23
N LEU A 185 27.14 34.77 42.21
CA LEU A 185 27.65 34.71 43.59
C LEU A 185 26.89 33.68 44.45
N MET A 186 25.66 33.31 44.08
CA MET A 186 24.87 32.33 44.84
C MET A 186 25.23 30.87 44.53
N MET A 187 25.93 30.60 43.42
CA MET A 187 26.35 29.24 43.04
C MET A 187 27.74 28.84 43.57
N LEU A 188 28.48 29.77 44.17
CA LEU A 188 29.82 29.52 44.74
C LEU A 188 29.84 29.30 46.26
N LEU A 189 28.69 29.43 46.94
CA LEU A 189 28.54 29.12 48.37
C LEU A 189 27.85 27.78 48.66
N ALA A 190 27.47 27.02 47.63
CA ALA A 190 26.88 25.69 47.77
C ALA A 190 27.91 24.55 47.63
N GLY A 191 29.15 24.80 48.07
CA GLY A 191 30.15 23.76 48.26
C GLY A 191 30.11 23.24 49.70
N GLY A 192 29.73 21.96 49.85
CA GLY A 192 30.33 21.06 50.83
C GLY A 192 29.88 21.19 52.28
N MET A 193 29.06 20.24 52.73
CA MET A 193 29.08 19.73 54.09
C MET A 193 28.79 18.22 54.06
N ASP A 194 29.82 17.43 54.36
CA ASP A 194 29.67 16.23 55.21
C ASP A 194 29.20 16.66 56.62
#